data_AF-A0A1Q7F8G4-F1
#
_entry.id   AF-A0A1Q7F8G4-F1
#
_cell.length_a   1.000
_cell.length_b   1.000
_cell.length_c   1.000
_cell.angle_alpha   90.00
_cell.angle_beta   90.00
_cell.angle_gamma   90.00
#
_symmetry.space_group_name_H-M   'P 1'
#
loop_
_entity.id
_entity.type
_entity.pdbx_description
1 polymer ?
#
loop_
_entity_poly.entity_id
_entity_poly.type
_entity_poly.pdbx_seq_one_letter_code
_entity_poly.pdbx_strand_id
1 'polypeptide(L)'
;MKYFVGCAGWRYGSWVSGFYPDALGPHDYLSYYSRVFDLAAVSMQATKIQAVKKWAEETPDNFRFIVGVPSQAMDCDLLGKFLEGLAPIEEKVLAVVLQVPSALKLLEGREWLKKLLAVCVYHGYSAAVELGNASWFQDITYNILRRYGAAILWSDRYLNAVVTSHFVCLHLSGGNDQAWIRKIKEQEEQEELEFAAITVDSPDRANRVLELLSLPERKYAGQLPAFLLPNKKPRAGRVVMCVDLNAFYPSCEELREPALAGKPHAVIMTDQKDRITKGVVSSCSYEARKFGVRSAIPLARALALCPDLVLRPVDISYYQQVSEKVMSVLEQFADILEQASIDEAFLDCSKSAAADPYEYAAKIKVAIKERCGLRVSIGIAPSRSIAKIASDFKKPEGLMVVNPQDVEKFLAPLEVGRISGIGPKTRQTLKKIGIETIGQLATCDVQKLTDRFGRNGLWMWRVANGFDDEAVQPTEDHVSLSTEHTLDKFTCDKDRILVYLNELVDEIYGRLVRQGYMFRTVGVKLVRVDFTIETRETSFPDMQAKRESISSVIEQLLGRFSFDDRAPAVRKVGLKVINLISVQEEESQIKMQKTILDYVSMPLSDI
;
A
#
# COMPACT_ATOMS: atom_id res chain seq x y z
N MET A 1 -12.01 24.23 25.66
CA MET A 1 -10.91 24.97 24.99
C MET A 1 -10.41 24.21 23.76
N LYS A 2 -9.82 24.87 22.74
CA LYS A 2 -9.09 24.20 21.63
C LYS A 2 -7.61 24.01 21.95
N TYR A 3 -7.04 22.87 21.59
CA TYR A 3 -5.62 22.59 21.77
C TYR A 3 -4.91 22.55 20.41
N PHE A 4 -3.84 23.33 20.28
CA PHE A 4 -2.94 23.30 19.14
C PHE A 4 -1.58 22.79 19.62
N VAL A 5 -1.10 21.69 19.04
CA VAL A 5 0.17 21.05 19.46
C VAL A 5 1.06 20.89 18.24
N GLY A 6 2.29 21.38 18.34
CA GLY A 6 3.20 21.34 17.21
C GLY A 6 4.63 21.72 17.52
N CYS A 7 5.38 22.04 16.47
CA CYS A 7 6.82 22.22 16.54
C CYS A 7 7.20 23.66 16.87
N ALA A 8 8.32 23.82 17.57
CA ALA A 8 8.99 25.12 17.72
C ALA A 8 9.69 25.58 16.42
N GLY A 9 9.92 24.66 15.49
CA GLY A 9 10.50 24.92 14.18
C GLY A 9 10.56 23.63 13.37
N TRP A 10 9.86 23.59 12.24
CA TRP A 10 9.71 22.37 11.43
C TRP A 10 11.01 21.96 10.72
N ARG A 11 12.06 22.78 10.77
CA ARG A 11 13.39 22.48 10.20
C ARG A 11 14.44 22.15 11.25
N TYR A 12 14.07 22.11 12.53
CA TYR A 12 15.03 21.84 13.61
C TYR A 12 15.49 20.39 13.55
N GLY A 13 16.78 20.15 13.85
CA GLY A 13 17.41 18.84 13.65
C GLY A 13 16.68 17.69 14.36
N SER A 14 16.18 17.93 15.57
CA SER A 14 15.36 16.99 16.36
C SER A 14 14.05 16.58 15.68
N TRP A 15 13.46 17.46 14.88
CA TRP A 15 12.32 17.13 14.02
C TRP A 15 12.80 16.47 12.73
N VAL A 16 13.88 16.95 12.14
CA VAL A 16 14.37 16.42 10.85
C VAL A 16 14.75 14.94 10.93
N SER A 17 15.49 14.52 11.96
CA SER A 17 16.03 13.17 12.07
C SER A 17 15.02 12.08 12.45
N GLY A 18 13.75 12.44 12.70
CA GLY A 18 12.75 11.49 13.22
C GLY A 18 11.30 11.77 12.81
N PHE A 19 11.04 12.82 12.03
CA PHE A 19 9.68 13.16 11.61
C PHE A 19 9.49 13.06 10.10
N TYR A 20 10.43 13.58 9.30
CA TYR A 20 10.34 13.55 7.85
C TYR A 20 10.89 12.25 7.25
N PRO A 21 10.38 11.82 6.08
CA PRO A 21 11.07 10.83 5.27
C PRO A 21 12.46 11.34 4.87
N ASP A 22 13.50 10.49 4.90
CA ASP A 22 14.88 10.85 4.53
C ASP A 22 15.00 11.37 3.08
N ALA A 23 14.07 11.00 2.21
CA ALA A 23 14.01 11.44 0.81
C ALA A 23 13.31 12.80 0.62
N LEU A 24 12.64 13.34 1.65
CA LEU A 24 11.92 14.60 1.55
C LEU A 24 12.92 15.77 1.57
N GLY A 25 12.84 16.65 0.59
CA GLY A 25 13.67 17.84 0.54
C GLY A 25 13.22 18.90 1.57
N PRO A 26 14.12 19.76 2.11
CA PRO A 26 13.75 20.83 3.04
C PRO A 26 12.72 21.83 2.50
N HIS A 27 12.52 21.87 1.19
CA HIS A 27 11.51 22.68 0.52
C HIS A 27 10.08 22.16 0.77
N ASP A 28 9.91 20.85 0.97
CA ASP A 28 8.60 20.21 1.12
C ASP A 28 8.24 19.90 2.58
N TYR A 29 9.14 20.20 3.52
CA TYR A 29 8.94 19.90 4.95
C TYR A 29 7.65 20.50 5.49
N LEU A 30 7.33 21.76 5.15
CA LEU A 30 6.12 22.40 5.68
C LEU A 30 4.84 21.74 5.12
N SER A 31 4.81 21.44 3.82
CA SER A 31 3.67 20.76 3.18
C SER A 31 3.45 19.35 3.73
N TYR A 32 4.52 18.64 4.10
CA TYR A 32 4.40 17.34 4.77
C TYR A 32 3.95 17.50 6.23
N TYR A 33 4.62 18.40 6.96
CA TYR A 33 4.35 18.68 8.37
C TYR A 33 2.89 19.05 8.62
N SER A 34 2.33 19.91 7.78
CA SER A 34 0.97 20.44 7.90
C SER A 34 -0.14 19.40 7.71
N ARG A 35 0.20 18.20 7.23
CA ARG A 35 -0.74 17.05 7.13
C ARG A 35 -0.82 16.25 8.42
N VAL A 36 0.14 16.43 9.34
CA VAL A 36 0.29 15.61 10.53
C VAL A 36 -0.03 16.41 11.79
N PHE A 37 0.51 17.63 11.88
CA PHE A 37 0.26 18.57 12.97
C PHE A 37 -0.42 19.82 12.42
N ASP A 38 -1.11 20.56 13.31
CA ASP A 38 -1.91 21.73 12.98
C ASP A 38 -1.29 23.06 13.49
N LEU A 39 -0.10 23.00 14.09
CA LEU A 39 0.61 24.15 14.64
C LEU A 39 2.08 24.15 14.28
N ALA A 40 2.63 25.30 13.87
CA ALA A 40 4.07 25.51 13.84
C ALA A 40 4.46 26.90 14.36
N ALA A 41 5.48 26.95 15.21
CA ALA A 41 6.16 28.20 15.49
C ALA A 41 7.21 28.51 14.43
N VAL A 42 7.35 29.79 14.12
CA VAL A 42 8.29 30.31 13.13
C VAL A 42 9.09 31.43 13.78
N SER A 43 10.42 31.36 13.73
CA SER A 43 11.24 32.55 13.98
C SER A 43 11.60 33.19 12.65
N MET A 44 11.09 34.39 12.38
CA MET A 44 11.41 35.12 11.16
C MET A 44 12.65 35.96 11.38
N GLN A 45 13.69 35.76 10.56
CA GLN A 45 14.73 36.79 10.39
C GLN A 45 14.17 37.89 9.48
N ALA A 46 14.58 39.13 9.74
CA ALA A 46 14.12 40.29 8.99
C ALA A 46 14.23 40.04 7.47
N THR A 47 13.09 40.12 6.77
CA THR A 47 12.88 39.99 5.32
C THR A 47 13.05 38.61 4.66
N LYS A 48 11.98 37.80 4.70
CA LYS A 48 11.56 36.94 3.56
C LYS A 48 10.03 36.89 3.43
N ILE A 49 9.39 38.03 3.09
CA ILE A 49 7.94 38.13 2.83
C ILE A 49 7.48 37.12 1.76
N GLN A 50 8.35 36.79 0.79
CA GLN A 50 8.09 35.76 -0.21
C GLN A 50 7.84 34.36 0.39
N ALA A 51 8.43 34.04 1.55
CA ALA A 51 8.17 32.77 2.22
C ALA A 51 6.76 32.69 2.82
N VAL A 52 6.20 33.83 3.26
CA VAL A 52 4.88 33.89 3.90
C VAL A 52 3.77 33.52 2.92
N LYS A 53 3.82 34.05 1.69
CA LYS A 53 2.88 33.67 0.62
C LYS A 53 2.93 32.18 0.34
N LYS A 54 4.14 31.64 0.24
CA LYS A 54 4.35 30.21 0.03
C LYS A 54 3.79 29.36 1.18
N TRP A 55 3.93 29.79 2.43
CA TRP A 55 3.33 29.09 3.58
C TRP A 55 1.81 29.12 3.56
N ALA A 56 1.20 30.22 3.10
CA ALA A 56 -0.24 30.32 2.93
C ALA A 56 -0.76 29.23 1.96
N GLU A 57 -0.04 29.03 0.85
CA GLU A 57 -0.36 28.05 -0.20
C GLU A 57 -0.06 26.59 0.22
N GLU A 58 1.01 26.35 0.97
CA GLU A 58 1.47 25.00 1.35
C GLU A 58 0.75 24.39 2.55
N THR A 59 -0.02 25.19 3.29
CA THR A 59 -0.69 24.76 4.52
C THR A 59 -2.21 24.80 4.37
N PRO A 60 -2.96 23.84 4.93
CA PRO A 60 -4.42 23.84 4.88
C PRO A 60 -5.01 24.97 5.75
N ASP A 61 -6.29 25.28 5.54
CA ASP A 61 -6.97 26.41 6.21
C ASP A 61 -7.09 26.25 7.72
N ASN A 62 -7.05 25.01 8.23
CA ASN A 62 -7.08 24.70 9.65
C ASN A 62 -5.69 24.74 10.32
N PHE A 63 -4.61 24.94 9.55
CA PHE A 63 -3.25 25.04 10.08
C PHE A 63 -3.03 26.40 10.74
N ARG A 64 -2.23 26.44 11.80
CA ARG A 64 -1.98 27.63 12.61
C ARG A 64 -0.50 27.91 12.83
N PHE A 65 -0.18 29.20 12.95
CA PHE A 65 1.17 29.69 13.18
C PHE A 65 1.29 30.48 14.48
N ILE A 66 2.43 30.33 15.15
CA ILE A 66 2.96 31.29 16.11
C ILE A 66 4.16 31.95 15.45
N VAL A 67 4.17 33.28 15.36
CA VAL A 67 5.22 34.00 14.61
C VAL A 67 6.08 34.81 15.55
N GLY A 68 7.34 34.41 15.72
CA GLY A 68 8.35 35.16 16.45
C GLY A 68 8.78 36.40 15.71
N VAL A 69 8.62 37.55 16.37
CA VAL A 69 9.06 38.85 15.86
C VAL A 69 10.59 38.93 15.96
N PRO A 70 11.31 39.26 14.87
CA PRO A 70 12.76 39.43 14.93
C PRO A 70 13.15 40.56 15.88
N SER A 71 14.28 40.42 16.56
CA SER A 71 14.80 41.46 17.47
C SER A 71 15.04 42.79 16.76
N GLN A 72 15.36 42.78 15.46
CA GLN A 72 15.53 43.98 14.65
C GLN A 72 14.22 44.72 14.37
N ALA A 73 13.07 44.05 14.49
CA ALA A 73 11.74 44.65 14.33
C ALA A 73 11.09 45.04 15.67
N MET A 74 11.85 45.05 16.77
CA MET A 74 11.37 45.46 18.09
C MET A 74 11.34 46.99 18.29
N ASP A 75 10.87 47.67 17.26
CA ASP A 75 10.61 49.11 17.17
C ASP A 75 9.22 49.31 16.56
N CYS A 76 8.51 50.38 16.89
CA CYS A 76 7.10 50.55 16.49
C CYS A 76 6.90 50.55 14.97
N ASP A 77 7.76 51.25 14.23
CA ASP A 77 7.61 51.39 12.78
C ASP A 77 7.99 50.10 12.05
N LEU A 78 9.05 49.45 12.52
CA LEU A 78 9.51 48.18 11.95
C LEU A 78 8.59 47.01 12.31
N LEU A 79 8.00 47.03 13.50
CA LEU A 79 6.98 46.06 13.92
C LEU A 79 5.74 46.18 13.04
N GLY A 80 5.22 47.39 12.81
CA GLY A 80 4.07 47.60 11.93
C GLY A 80 4.30 47.02 10.53
N LYS A 81 5.44 47.36 9.91
CA LYS A 81 5.83 46.80 8.60
C LYS A 81 5.98 45.28 8.61
N PHE A 82 6.48 44.72 9.71
CA PHE A 82 6.59 43.27 9.87
C PHE A 82 5.20 42.60 9.90
N LEU A 83 4.27 43.16 10.69
CA LEU A 83 2.90 42.65 10.82
C LEU A 83 2.11 42.76 9.51
N GLU A 84 2.26 43.86 8.77
CA GLU A 84 1.68 43.99 7.42
C GLU A 84 2.20 42.90 6.46
N GLY A 85 3.46 42.49 6.61
CA GLY A 85 4.06 41.41 5.85
C GLY A 85 3.44 40.03 6.11
N LEU A 86 2.69 39.86 7.21
CA LEU A 86 2.00 38.62 7.56
C LEU A 86 0.60 38.49 6.95
N ALA A 87 0.09 39.53 6.27
CA ALA A 87 -1.24 39.53 5.65
C ALA A 87 -1.61 38.25 4.88
N PRO A 88 -0.72 37.58 4.10
CA PRO A 88 -1.08 36.35 3.39
C PRO A 88 -1.47 35.17 4.29
N ILE A 89 -1.09 35.19 5.56
CA ILE A 89 -1.40 34.14 6.55
C ILE A 89 -2.14 34.69 7.78
N GLU A 90 -2.69 35.92 7.71
CA GLU A 90 -3.30 36.62 8.85
C GLU A 90 -4.29 35.73 9.63
N GLU A 91 -5.24 35.10 8.93
CA GLU A 91 -6.24 34.19 9.53
C GLU A 91 -5.65 32.89 10.12
N LYS A 92 -4.40 32.56 9.77
CA LYS A 92 -3.67 31.40 10.28
C LYS A 92 -2.77 31.75 11.45
N VAL A 93 -2.56 33.03 11.81
CA VAL A 93 -1.71 33.42 12.95
C VAL A 93 -2.52 33.42 14.25
N LEU A 94 -2.14 32.58 15.21
CA LEU A 94 -2.74 32.57 16.55
C LEU A 94 -2.19 33.68 17.43
N ALA A 95 -0.87 33.90 17.37
CA ALA A 95 -0.20 34.96 18.11
C ALA A 95 1.16 35.30 17.50
N VAL A 96 1.58 36.55 17.67
CA VAL A 96 2.96 37.00 17.44
C VAL A 96 3.73 36.99 18.76
N VAL A 97 4.99 36.53 18.75
CA VAL A 97 5.83 36.45 19.94
C VAL A 97 6.78 37.63 20.01
N LEU A 98 6.63 38.44 21.06
CA LEU A 98 7.53 39.54 21.40
C LEU A 98 8.58 39.08 22.40
N GLN A 99 9.85 39.10 22.01
CA GLN A 99 10.96 38.74 22.89
C GLN A 99 11.54 39.97 23.58
N VAL A 100 11.35 40.06 24.89
CA VAL A 100 11.93 41.13 25.70
C VAL A 100 13.42 40.88 25.90
N PRO A 101 14.32 41.81 25.55
CA PRO A 101 15.75 41.63 25.76
C PRO A 101 16.09 41.35 27.24
N SER A 102 16.97 40.38 27.49
CA SER A 102 17.34 39.97 28.86
C SER A 102 17.97 41.10 29.68
N ALA A 103 18.65 42.04 29.03
CA ALA A 103 19.25 43.22 29.66
C ALA A 103 18.22 44.29 30.05
N LEU A 104 17.04 44.32 29.42
CA LEU A 104 16.04 45.36 29.65
C LEU A 104 15.24 45.04 30.90
N LYS A 105 15.27 45.93 31.90
CA LYS A 105 14.50 45.78 33.14
C LYS A 105 13.13 46.41 33.01
N LEU A 106 12.17 45.91 33.79
CA LEU A 106 10.78 46.40 33.80
C LEU A 106 10.66 47.94 33.92
N LEU A 107 11.41 48.56 34.83
CA LEU A 107 11.30 50.00 35.10
C LEU A 107 11.62 50.85 33.85
N GLU A 108 12.62 50.42 33.08
CA GLU A 108 13.11 51.10 31.88
C GLU A 108 12.29 50.71 30.64
N GLY A 109 11.86 49.44 30.56
CA GLY A 109 11.20 48.87 29.39
C GLY A 109 9.68 48.99 29.34
N ARG A 110 8.99 49.36 30.43
CA ARG A 110 7.51 49.29 30.50
C ARG A 110 6.78 50.09 29.42
N GLU A 111 7.24 51.31 29.12
CA GLU A 111 6.60 52.16 28.11
C GLU A 111 6.91 51.67 26.70
N TRP A 112 8.10 51.13 26.50
CA TRP A 112 8.47 50.47 25.24
C TRP A 112 7.56 49.27 24.97
N LEU A 113 7.35 48.39 25.97
CA LEU A 113 6.47 47.23 25.83
C LEU A 113 5.02 47.63 25.51
N LYS A 114 4.47 48.63 26.22
CA LYS A 114 3.12 49.15 25.95
C LYS A 114 2.96 49.64 24.52
N LYS A 115 3.96 50.34 23.98
CA LYS A 115 3.94 50.83 22.59
C LYS A 115 3.92 49.66 21.59
N LEU A 116 4.76 48.66 21.78
CA LEU A 116 4.77 47.49 20.89
C LEU A 116 3.44 46.71 20.94
N LEU A 117 2.88 46.52 22.13
CA LEU A 117 1.57 45.88 22.30
C LEU A 117 0.45 46.68 21.62
N ALA A 118 0.48 48.01 21.73
CA ALA A 118 -0.48 48.88 21.04
C ALA A 118 -0.39 48.72 19.51
N VAL A 119 0.81 48.57 18.96
CA VAL A 119 1.02 48.29 17.53
C VAL A 119 0.42 46.93 17.15
N CYS A 120 0.66 45.86 17.94
CA CYS A 120 0.04 44.55 17.68
C CYS A 120 -1.49 44.62 17.64
N VAL A 121 -2.11 45.29 18.63
CA VAL A 121 -3.57 45.47 18.69
C VAL A 121 -4.08 46.29 17.52
N TYR A 122 -3.37 47.37 17.14
CA TYR A 122 -3.75 48.20 16.00
C TYR A 122 -3.78 47.41 14.68
N HIS A 123 -2.84 46.48 14.49
CA HIS A 123 -2.78 45.60 13.33
C HIS A 123 -3.61 44.30 13.48
N GLY A 124 -4.39 44.14 14.55
CA GLY A 124 -5.29 42.99 14.73
C GLY A 124 -4.62 41.68 15.18
N TYR A 125 -3.36 41.72 15.62
CA TYR A 125 -2.64 40.51 16.05
C TYR A 125 -2.64 40.35 17.57
N SER A 126 -3.04 39.17 18.04
CA SER A 126 -2.80 38.73 19.42
C SER A 126 -1.30 38.59 19.68
N ALA A 127 -0.85 39.04 20.85
CA ALA A 127 0.57 39.01 21.23
C ALA A 127 0.83 38.04 22.38
N ALA A 128 1.91 37.26 22.28
CA ALA A 128 2.51 36.52 23.37
C ALA A 128 3.88 37.14 23.71
N VAL A 129 4.20 37.33 24.98
CA VAL A 129 5.42 38.02 25.39
C VAL A 129 6.36 37.07 26.13
N GLU A 130 7.56 36.90 25.59
CA GLU A 130 8.66 36.18 26.24
C GLU A 130 9.46 37.17 27.11
N LEU A 131 9.30 37.05 28.43
CA LEU A 131 9.93 37.95 29.39
C LEU A 131 11.42 37.61 29.59
N GLY A 132 12.29 38.60 29.40
CA GLY A 132 13.74 38.40 29.34
C GLY A 132 14.44 38.17 30.69
N ASN A 133 13.82 38.57 31.81
CA ASN A 133 14.40 38.39 33.15
C ASN A 133 13.33 38.48 34.25
N ALA A 134 13.71 38.10 35.48
CA ALA A 134 12.84 38.05 36.65
C ALA A 134 12.18 39.38 37.04
N SER A 135 12.76 40.55 36.68
CA SER A 135 12.17 41.84 37.05
C SER A 135 10.79 42.09 36.44
N TRP A 136 10.46 41.37 35.37
CA TRP A 136 9.18 41.48 34.67
C TRP A 136 8.05 40.64 35.29
N PHE A 137 8.34 39.70 36.20
CA PHE A 137 7.32 38.85 36.82
C PHE A 137 6.69 39.55 38.01
N GLN A 138 5.91 40.60 37.74
CA GLN A 138 5.24 41.44 38.73
C GLN A 138 3.82 41.81 38.25
N ASP A 139 2.92 42.12 39.20
CA ASP A 139 1.53 42.47 38.92
C ASP A 139 1.37 43.60 37.91
N ILE A 140 2.27 44.58 37.93
CA ILE A 140 2.24 45.69 36.98
C ILE A 140 2.42 45.21 35.54
N THR A 141 3.28 44.22 35.29
CA THR A 141 3.44 43.60 33.97
C THR A 141 2.18 42.84 33.60
N TYR A 142 1.62 42.04 34.52
CA TYR A 142 0.40 41.26 34.27
C TYR A 142 -0.79 42.16 33.92
N ASN A 143 -0.92 43.30 34.59
CA ASN A 143 -1.94 44.31 34.30
C ASN A 143 -1.72 44.99 32.95
N ILE A 144 -0.47 45.25 32.56
CA ILE A 144 -0.16 45.75 31.21
C ILE A 144 -0.61 44.72 30.18
N LEU A 145 -0.22 43.45 30.32
CA LEU A 145 -0.55 42.41 29.36
C LEU A 145 -2.07 42.20 29.23
N ARG A 146 -2.79 42.09 30.36
CA ARG A 146 -4.27 41.99 30.37
C ARG A 146 -4.95 43.16 29.67
N ARG A 147 -4.46 44.39 29.87
CA ARG A 147 -5.02 45.59 29.22
C ARG A 147 -4.95 45.52 27.69
N TYR A 148 -3.94 44.87 27.14
CA TYR A 148 -3.77 44.69 25.69
C TYR A 148 -4.20 43.30 25.20
N GLY A 149 -4.80 42.46 26.05
CA GLY A 149 -5.17 41.09 25.71
C GLY A 149 -3.98 40.20 25.33
N ALA A 150 -2.78 40.52 25.82
CA ALA A 150 -1.55 39.79 25.51
C ALA A 150 -1.27 38.68 26.52
N ALA A 151 -0.77 37.53 26.05
CA ALA A 151 -0.38 36.41 26.90
C ALA A 151 1.09 36.50 27.29
N ILE A 152 1.46 35.93 28.43
CA ILE A 152 2.86 35.58 28.73
C ILE A 152 3.18 34.28 27.99
N LEU A 153 4.35 34.19 27.35
CA LEU A 153 4.86 32.93 26.83
C LEU A 153 5.36 32.06 27.98
N TRP A 154 4.68 30.95 28.24
CA TRP A 154 5.08 29.99 29.26
C TRP A 154 6.24 29.15 28.74
N SER A 155 7.23 28.87 29.59
CA SER A 155 8.35 27.98 29.25
C SER A 155 9.02 27.43 30.51
N ASP A 156 9.82 26.39 30.33
CA ASP A 156 10.56 25.71 31.41
C ASP A 156 11.55 26.61 32.16
N ARG A 157 11.84 27.79 31.61
CA ARG A 157 12.70 28.79 32.27
C ARG A 157 12.04 29.46 33.48
N TYR A 158 10.71 29.51 33.54
CA TYR A 158 9.99 30.23 34.60
C TYR A 158 8.71 29.50 35.02
N LEU A 159 8.78 28.76 36.13
CA LEU A 159 7.70 27.89 36.63
C LEU A 159 6.44 28.64 37.11
N ASN A 160 6.57 29.92 37.47
CA ASN A 160 5.48 30.76 38.00
C ASN A 160 4.75 31.55 36.90
N ALA A 161 4.32 30.87 35.84
CA ALA A 161 3.56 31.50 34.76
C ALA A 161 2.09 31.74 35.17
N VAL A 162 1.51 32.87 34.74
CA VAL A 162 0.14 33.31 35.07
C VAL A 162 -0.64 33.55 33.78
N VAL A 163 -1.95 33.28 33.80
CA VAL A 163 -2.85 33.60 32.69
C VAL A 163 -3.09 35.12 32.62
N THR A 164 -2.85 35.69 31.45
CA THR A 164 -2.94 37.15 31.19
C THR A 164 -3.80 37.49 29.98
N SER A 165 -4.33 36.49 29.29
CA SER A 165 -5.24 36.63 28.15
C SER A 165 -6.19 35.43 28.09
N HIS A 166 -7.14 35.44 27.15
CA HIS A 166 -8.08 34.36 26.84
C HIS A 166 -7.42 33.18 26.11
N PHE A 167 -6.09 33.16 25.99
CA PHE A 167 -5.33 32.05 25.41
C PHE A 167 -4.01 31.84 26.14
N VAL A 168 -3.44 30.65 25.98
CA VAL A 168 -2.13 30.29 26.54
C VAL A 168 -1.18 29.89 25.42
N CYS A 169 0.04 30.44 25.44
CA CYS A 169 1.16 29.97 24.62
C CYS A 169 2.20 29.32 25.52
N LEU A 170 2.53 28.05 25.23
CA LEU A 170 3.51 27.26 25.98
C LEU A 170 4.59 26.76 25.03
N HIS A 171 5.85 26.90 25.45
CA HIS A 171 7.00 26.33 24.77
C HIS A 171 7.73 25.34 25.69
N LEU A 172 7.74 24.07 25.30
CA LEU A 172 8.38 22.97 26.02
C LEU A 172 9.68 22.57 25.33
N SER A 173 10.79 22.83 26.00
CA SER A 173 12.16 22.58 25.51
C SER A 173 12.98 21.69 26.44
N GLY A 174 12.45 21.37 27.62
CA GLY A 174 12.96 20.37 28.56
C GLY A 174 12.01 20.22 29.76
N GLY A 175 12.32 19.42 30.78
CA GLY A 175 11.55 19.41 32.03
C GLY A 175 10.32 18.49 32.06
N ASN A 176 9.33 18.83 32.91
CA ASN A 176 8.22 17.95 33.27
C ASN A 176 6.93 18.33 32.52
N ASP A 177 6.71 17.70 31.36
CA ASP A 177 5.52 17.89 30.51
C ASP A 177 4.21 17.74 31.31
N GLN A 178 4.13 16.76 32.22
CA GLN A 178 2.92 16.51 33.01
C GLN A 178 2.53 17.69 33.89
N ALA A 179 3.51 18.35 34.50
CA ALA A 179 3.23 19.49 35.38
C ALA A 179 2.62 20.67 34.61
N TRP A 180 3.15 20.96 33.41
CA TRP A 180 2.63 22.03 32.56
C TRP A 180 1.26 21.72 31.98
N ILE A 181 1.05 20.50 31.50
CA ILE A 181 -0.26 20.11 30.95
C ILE A 181 -1.33 20.07 32.04
N ARG A 182 -0.99 19.60 33.25
CA ARG A 182 -1.89 19.67 34.40
C ARG A 182 -2.26 21.11 34.73
N LYS A 183 -1.27 22.02 34.75
CA LYS A 183 -1.51 23.45 35.00
C LYS A 183 -2.44 24.06 33.95
N ILE A 184 -2.27 23.74 32.65
CA ILE A 184 -3.20 24.20 31.60
C ILE A 184 -4.62 23.71 31.86
N LYS A 185 -4.79 22.43 32.21
CA LYS A 185 -6.11 21.85 32.54
C LYS A 185 -6.76 22.51 33.76
N GLU A 186 -5.97 22.78 34.81
CA GLU A 186 -6.45 23.50 35.99
C GLU A 186 -6.90 24.94 35.65
N GLN A 187 -6.25 25.60 34.68
CA GLN A 187 -6.67 26.93 34.22
C GLN A 187 -7.88 26.88 33.27
N GLU A 188 -8.06 25.82 32.48
CA GLU A 188 -9.27 25.61 31.66
C GLU A 188 -10.55 25.58 32.52
N GLU A 189 -10.46 25.10 33.77
CA GLU A 189 -11.58 25.07 34.71
C GLU A 189 -11.84 26.43 35.41
N GLN A 190 -10.83 27.30 35.47
CA GLN A 190 -10.86 28.56 36.24
C GLN A 190 -11.06 29.81 35.40
N GLU A 191 -10.65 29.79 34.13
CA GLU A 191 -10.60 30.93 33.23
C GLU A 191 -11.29 30.57 31.89
N GLU A 192 -11.95 31.53 31.23
CA GLU A 192 -12.58 31.32 29.91
C GLU A 192 -11.52 31.31 28.79
N LEU A 193 -10.72 30.24 28.73
CA LEU A 193 -9.69 30.08 27.70
C LEU A 193 -10.28 29.57 26.36
N GLU A 194 -10.04 30.33 25.30
CA GLU A 194 -10.41 29.96 23.92
C GLU A 194 -9.52 28.85 23.38
N PHE A 195 -8.20 29.00 23.52
CA PHE A 195 -7.22 28.01 23.05
C PHE A 195 -5.92 27.96 23.86
N ALA A 196 -5.25 26.82 23.78
CA ALA A 196 -3.87 26.64 24.22
C ALA A 196 -3.00 26.21 23.03
N ALA A 197 -1.93 26.96 22.76
CA ALA A 197 -0.97 26.66 21.71
C ALA A 197 0.36 26.20 22.33
N ILE A 198 0.70 24.94 22.09
CA ILE A 198 1.80 24.23 22.76
C ILE A 198 2.83 23.83 21.70
N THR A 199 4.04 24.35 21.85
CA THR A 199 5.15 24.06 20.94
C THR A 199 6.19 23.20 21.64
N VAL A 200 6.72 22.20 20.94
CA VAL A 200 7.71 21.26 21.48
C VAL A 200 8.95 21.14 20.59
N ASP A 201 10.02 20.62 21.16
CA ASP A 201 11.32 20.44 20.51
C ASP A 201 11.46 19.14 19.70
N SER A 202 10.62 18.13 19.94
CA SER A 202 10.71 16.83 19.26
C SER A 202 9.32 16.24 18.95
N PRO A 203 9.22 15.41 17.89
CA PRO A 203 7.94 14.82 17.50
C PRO A 203 7.42 13.82 18.55
N ASP A 204 8.30 13.09 19.23
CA ASP A 204 7.90 12.15 20.30
C ASP A 204 7.33 12.89 21.52
N ARG A 205 7.88 14.06 21.86
CA ARG A 205 7.30 14.92 22.90
C ARG A 205 5.93 15.46 22.48
N ALA A 206 5.72 15.74 21.18
CA ALA A 206 4.41 16.20 20.70
C ALA A 206 3.34 15.13 20.94
N ASN A 207 3.64 13.87 20.63
CA ASN A 207 2.75 12.73 20.89
C ASN A 207 2.51 12.48 22.38
N ARG A 208 3.54 12.62 23.22
CA ARG A 208 3.38 12.59 24.69
C ARG A 208 2.44 13.68 25.20
N VAL A 209 2.57 14.91 24.70
CA VAL A 209 1.67 16.02 25.07
C VAL A 209 0.24 15.73 24.63
N LEU A 210 0.03 15.19 23.41
CA LEU A 210 -1.29 14.79 22.95
C LEU A 210 -1.91 13.72 23.86
N GLU A 211 -1.13 12.71 24.27
CA GLU A 211 -1.57 11.69 25.23
C GLU A 211 -2.00 12.31 26.58
N LEU A 212 -1.20 13.23 27.13
CA LEU A 212 -1.53 13.93 28.39
C LEU A 212 -2.78 14.80 28.27
N LEU A 213 -3.08 15.29 27.07
CA LEU A 213 -4.30 16.02 26.74
C LEU A 213 -5.47 15.10 26.37
N SER A 214 -5.27 13.78 26.36
CA SER A 214 -6.27 12.79 25.93
C SER A 214 -6.70 12.96 24.46
N LEU A 215 -5.76 13.37 23.62
CA LEU A 215 -5.90 13.54 22.17
C LEU A 215 -5.22 12.39 21.42
N PRO A 216 -5.68 12.04 20.19
CA PRO A 216 -5.09 10.95 19.42
C PRO A 216 -3.66 11.26 18.99
N GLU A 217 -2.80 10.25 19.09
CA GLU A 217 -1.41 10.30 18.62
C GLU A 217 -1.32 10.59 17.11
N ARG A 218 -0.31 11.35 16.69
CA ARG A 218 0.00 11.58 15.27
C ARG A 218 1.04 10.57 14.78
N LYS A 219 0.80 10.00 13.60
CA LYS A 219 1.73 9.06 12.95
C LYS A 219 2.53 9.76 11.87
N TYR A 220 3.85 9.56 11.87
CA TYR A 220 4.79 10.18 10.93
C TYR A 220 5.95 9.24 10.56
N ALA A 221 6.76 9.65 9.58
CA ALA A 221 7.73 8.76 8.93
C ALA A 221 8.76 8.13 9.88
N GLY A 222 9.30 8.86 10.86
CA GLY A 222 10.30 8.29 11.78
C GLY A 222 9.74 7.38 12.89
N GLN A 223 8.42 7.20 12.98
CA GLN A 223 7.80 6.10 13.76
C GLN A 223 7.60 4.83 12.92
N LEU A 224 7.84 4.89 11.61
CA LEU A 224 7.84 3.70 10.77
C LEU A 224 9.15 2.94 11.01
N PRO A 225 9.11 1.63 11.27
CA PRO A 225 10.31 0.82 11.34
C PRO A 225 11.27 1.10 10.16
N ALA A 226 12.58 1.16 10.40
CA ALA A 226 13.57 1.52 9.38
C ALA A 226 13.46 0.72 8.05
N PHE A 227 12.88 -0.48 8.10
CA PHE A 227 12.57 -1.32 6.93
C PHE A 227 11.44 -0.78 6.02
N LEU A 228 10.70 0.25 6.45
CA LEU A 228 9.66 0.92 5.68
C LEU A 228 10.13 2.24 5.05
N LEU A 229 11.34 2.69 5.37
CA LEU A 229 11.95 3.91 4.85
C LEU A 229 12.84 3.58 3.63
N PRO A 230 12.85 4.41 2.57
CA PRO A 230 13.72 4.23 1.43
C PRO A 230 15.18 4.46 1.85
N ASN A 231 15.96 3.39 1.90
CA ASN A 231 17.38 3.44 2.26
C ASN A 231 18.22 3.73 1.01
N LYS A 232 18.89 4.90 0.94
CA LYS A 232 19.75 5.32 -0.17
C LYS A 232 21.18 4.76 -0.12
N LYS A 233 21.40 3.59 0.48
CA LYS A 233 22.65 2.86 0.26
C LYS A 233 22.45 1.99 -1.00
N PRO A 234 23.40 2.01 -1.96
CA PRO A 234 23.31 1.13 -3.12
C PRO A 234 23.12 -0.30 -2.64
N ARG A 235 22.06 -0.93 -3.14
CA ARG A 235 21.67 -2.28 -2.73
C ARG A 235 22.61 -3.26 -3.42
N ALA A 236 23.38 -3.99 -2.63
CA ALA A 236 24.06 -5.19 -3.13
C ALA A 236 23.04 -6.34 -3.14
N GLY A 237 22.77 -6.92 -4.31
CA GLY A 237 21.90 -8.09 -4.48
C GLY A 237 20.69 -7.87 -5.40
N ARG A 238 19.90 -8.92 -5.61
CA ARG A 238 18.76 -8.90 -6.54
C ARG A 238 17.70 -7.87 -6.12
N VAL A 239 17.07 -7.24 -7.11
CA VAL A 239 15.92 -6.35 -6.96
C VAL A 239 14.75 -6.95 -7.73
N VAL A 240 13.91 -7.69 -7.03
CA VAL A 240 12.68 -8.27 -7.59
C VAL A 240 11.50 -7.39 -7.21
N MET A 241 10.70 -6.99 -8.18
CA MET A 241 9.46 -6.24 -7.97
C MET A 241 8.26 -7.12 -8.31
N CYS A 242 7.29 -7.23 -7.40
CA CYS A 242 5.97 -7.77 -7.70
C CYS A 242 5.01 -6.60 -7.92
N VAL A 243 4.48 -6.48 -9.13
CA VAL A 243 3.52 -5.45 -9.53
C VAL A 243 2.15 -6.10 -9.61
N ASP A 244 1.20 -5.62 -8.81
CA ASP A 244 -0.15 -6.16 -8.70
C ASP A 244 -1.19 -5.06 -8.90
N LEU A 245 -2.08 -5.25 -9.88
CA LEU A 245 -3.13 -4.29 -10.24
C LEU A 245 -4.26 -4.30 -9.21
N ASN A 246 -4.52 -3.14 -8.61
CA ASN A 246 -5.48 -3.03 -7.53
C ASN A 246 -6.91 -3.23 -8.05
N ALA A 247 -7.60 -4.26 -7.53
CA ALA A 247 -8.98 -4.60 -7.91
C ALA A 247 -9.17 -4.59 -9.44
N PHE A 248 -8.34 -5.34 -10.16
CA PHE A 248 -8.17 -5.21 -11.61
C PHE A 248 -9.48 -5.18 -12.41
N TYR A 249 -10.35 -6.20 -12.30
CA TYR A 249 -11.61 -6.21 -13.07
C TYR A 249 -12.53 -5.01 -12.74
N PRO A 250 -12.83 -4.69 -11.47
CA PRO A 250 -13.50 -3.44 -11.08
C PRO A 250 -12.85 -2.18 -11.68
N SER A 251 -11.52 -2.06 -11.58
CA SER A 251 -10.78 -0.91 -12.13
C SER A 251 -10.90 -0.84 -13.66
N CYS A 252 -10.96 -1.97 -14.36
CA CYS A 252 -11.25 -2.03 -15.80
C CYS A 252 -12.67 -1.55 -16.12
N GLU A 253 -13.67 -1.91 -15.30
CA GLU A 253 -15.03 -1.39 -15.45
C GLU A 253 -15.10 0.12 -15.17
N GLU A 254 -14.35 0.64 -14.19
CA GLU A 254 -14.23 2.09 -13.96
C GLU A 254 -13.59 2.84 -15.13
N LEU A 255 -12.64 2.22 -15.84
CA LEU A 255 -12.07 2.80 -17.07
C LEU A 255 -13.10 2.89 -18.19
N ARG A 256 -13.94 1.85 -18.32
CA ARG A 256 -14.99 1.78 -19.34
C ARG A 256 -16.18 2.68 -19.01
N GLU A 257 -16.54 2.76 -17.73
CA GLU A 257 -17.67 3.49 -17.18
C GLU A 257 -17.23 4.34 -15.97
N PRO A 258 -16.71 5.56 -16.21
CA PRO A 258 -16.20 6.43 -15.14
C PRO A 258 -17.19 6.75 -14.01
N ALA A 259 -18.49 6.61 -14.28
CA ALA A 259 -19.56 6.81 -13.30
C ALA A 259 -19.61 5.74 -12.19
N LEU A 260 -18.86 4.64 -12.32
CA LEU A 260 -18.70 3.60 -11.29
C LEU A 260 -17.69 3.99 -10.20
N ALA A 261 -16.78 4.93 -10.48
CA ALA A 261 -15.77 5.36 -9.53
C ALA A 261 -16.42 5.87 -8.23
N GLY A 262 -15.96 5.36 -7.08
CA GLY A 262 -16.51 5.70 -5.77
C GLY A 262 -17.85 5.04 -5.43
N LYS A 263 -18.38 4.16 -6.29
CA LYS A 263 -19.58 3.37 -6.00
C LYS A 263 -19.25 1.90 -5.75
N PRO A 264 -19.97 1.22 -4.84
CA PRO A 264 -19.80 -0.21 -4.64
C PRO A 264 -20.26 -0.97 -5.88
N HIS A 265 -19.31 -1.60 -6.56
CA HIS A 265 -19.57 -2.46 -7.72
C HIS A 265 -18.71 -3.73 -7.70
N ALA A 266 -19.17 -4.75 -8.44
CA ALA A 266 -18.52 -6.04 -8.55
C ALA A 266 -18.65 -6.65 -9.95
N VAL A 267 -17.61 -7.36 -10.36
CA VAL A 267 -17.60 -8.19 -11.57
C VAL A 267 -17.98 -9.61 -11.18
N ILE A 268 -18.89 -10.22 -11.94
CA ILE A 268 -19.51 -11.50 -11.59
C ILE A 268 -19.33 -12.55 -12.69
N MET A 269 -19.18 -13.81 -12.28
CA MET A 269 -19.12 -14.96 -13.19
C MET A 269 -20.53 -15.52 -13.35
N THR A 270 -21.27 -15.03 -14.35
CA THR A 270 -22.57 -15.56 -14.75
C THR A 270 -22.79 -15.36 -16.25
N ASP A 271 -23.49 -16.31 -16.85
CA ASP A 271 -24.05 -16.24 -18.20
C ASP A 271 -25.41 -15.52 -18.25
N GLN A 272 -26.00 -15.21 -17.09
CA GLN A 272 -27.30 -14.53 -16.99
C GLN A 272 -27.17 -13.04 -17.37
N LYS A 273 -27.88 -12.62 -18.42
CA LYS A 273 -27.85 -11.24 -18.92
C LYS A 273 -28.93 -10.33 -18.31
N ASP A 274 -30.11 -10.88 -18.02
CA ASP A 274 -31.29 -10.05 -17.65
C ASP A 274 -31.54 -9.98 -16.14
N ARG A 275 -31.59 -11.15 -15.47
CA ARG A 275 -31.82 -11.24 -14.03
C ARG A 275 -30.80 -12.17 -13.38
N ILE A 276 -29.82 -11.55 -12.75
CA ILE A 276 -28.74 -12.28 -12.10
C ILE A 276 -29.24 -12.84 -10.77
N THR A 277 -29.40 -14.17 -10.70
CA THR A 277 -29.94 -14.90 -9.54
C THR A 277 -28.95 -15.93 -8.97
N LYS A 278 -27.92 -16.28 -9.74
CA LYS A 278 -26.92 -17.30 -9.39
C LYS A 278 -25.53 -16.82 -9.80
N GLY A 279 -24.51 -17.41 -9.19
CA GLY A 279 -23.11 -17.09 -9.47
C GLY A 279 -22.35 -16.60 -8.24
N VAL A 280 -21.10 -16.25 -8.48
CA VAL A 280 -20.14 -15.77 -7.47
C VAL A 280 -19.53 -14.46 -7.92
N VAL A 281 -19.13 -13.65 -6.94
CA VAL A 281 -18.31 -12.46 -7.19
C VAL A 281 -16.94 -12.91 -7.67
N SER A 282 -16.54 -12.46 -8.87
CA SER A 282 -15.19 -12.67 -9.40
C SER A 282 -14.20 -11.75 -8.68
N SER A 283 -14.47 -10.44 -8.77
CA SER A 283 -13.72 -9.39 -8.10
C SER A 283 -14.64 -8.21 -7.79
N CYS A 284 -14.26 -7.38 -6.82
CA CYS A 284 -15.07 -6.25 -6.36
C CYS A 284 -14.21 -5.05 -5.98
N SER A 285 -14.82 -3.88 -6.17
CA SER A 285 -14.27 -2.57 -5.81
C SER A 285 -13.91 -2.46 -4.33
N TYR A 286 -13.03 -1.53 -3.98
CA TYR A 286 -12.68 -1.29 -2.57
C TYR A 286 -13.87 -0.76 -1.77
N GLU A 287 -14.77 -0.03 -2.41
CA GLU A 287 -16.04 0.46 -1.89
C GLU A 287 -16.93 -0.71 -1.47
N ALA A 288 -17.08 -1.73 -2.34
CA ALA A 288 -17.85 -2.93 -2.01
C ALA A 288 -17.19 -3.74 -0.88
N ARG A 289 -15.86 -3.80 -0.80
CA ARG A 289 -15.13 -4.51 0.27
C ARG A 289 -15.42 -3.96 1.66
N LYS A 290 -15.75 -2.67 1.80
CA LYS A 290 -16.16 -2.04 3.08
C LYS A 290 -17.42 -2.67 3.66
N PHE A 291 -18.31 -3.18 2.79
CA PHE A 291 -19.52 -3.90 3.18
C PHE A 291 -19.30 -5.40 3.40
N GLY A 292 -18.06 -5.89 3.27
CA GLY A 292 -17.72 -7.30 3.41
C GLY A 292 -17.89 -8.12 2.13
N VAL A 293 -18.20 -7.49 0.99
CA VAL A 293 -18.17 -8.16 -0.31
C VAL A 293 -16.73 -8.55 -0.64
N ARG A 294 -16.51 -9.80 -1.08
CA ARG A 294 -15.19 -10.34 -1.43
C ARG A 294 -15.31 -11.28 -2.62
N SER A 295 -14.20 -11.54 -3.30
CA SER A 295 -14.12 -12.59 -4.32
C SER A 295 -14.56 -13.95 -3.77
N ALA A 296 -15.13 -14.76 -4.65
CA ALA A 296 -15.63 -16.11 -4.40
C ALA A 296 -16.84 -16.24 -3.45
N ILE A 297 -17.42 -15.14 -2.95
CA ILE A 297 -18.68 -15.24 -2.19
C ILE A 297 -19.88 -15.41 -3.13
N PRO A 298 -20.94 -16.13 -2.71
CA PRO A 298 -22.18 -16.24 -3.48
C PRO A 298 -22.81 -14.86 -3.72
N LEU A 299 -23.36 -14.65 -4.90
CA LEU A 299 -23.91 -13.34 -5.27
C LEU A 299 -25.09 -12.92 -4.38
N ALA A 300 -25.96 -13.87 -4.00
CA ALA A 300 -27.04 -13.61 -3.05
C ALA A 300 -26.52 -13.07 -1.71
N ARG A 301 -25.36 -13.57 -1.26
CA ARG A 301 -24.70 -13.05 -0.05
C ARG A 301 -24.10 -11.67 -0.29
N ALA A 302 -23.49 -11.42 -1.45
CA ALA A 302 -22.96 -10.12 -1.81
C ALA A 302 -24.04 -9.03 -1.82
N LEU A 303 -25.19 -9.30 -2.45
CA LEU A 303 -26.34 -8.39 -2.50
C LEU A 303 -27.00 -8.19 -1.12
N ALA A 304 -27.02 -9.24 -0.28
CA ALA A 304 -27.47 -9.10 1.10
C ALA A 304 -26.53 -8.23 1.95
N LEU A 305 -25.22 -8.24 1.65
CA LEU A 305 -24.22 -7.40 2.33
C LEU A 305 -24.23 -5.96 1.82
N CYS A 306 -24.50 -5.76 0.52
CA CYS A 306 -24.54 -4.46 -0.13
C CYS A 306 -25.71 -4.43 -1.13
N PRO A 307 -26.90 -3.95 -0.71
CA PRO A 307 -28.10 -3.93 -1.56
C PRO A 307 -27.95 -3.07 -2.82
N ASP A 308 -27.16 -1.98 -2.74
CA ASP A 308 -26.90 -1.06 -3.85
C ASP A 308 -25.70 -1.49 -4.73
N LEU A 309 -25.23 -2.73 -4.59
CA LEU A 309 -24.08 -3.25 -5.32
C LEU A 309 -24.35 -3.31 -6.82
N VAL A 310 -23.62 -2.52 -7.60
CA VAL A 310 -23.71 -2.55 -9.06
C VAL A 310 -22.97 -3.77 -9.59
N LEU A 311 -23.63 -4.55 -10.43
CA LEU A 311 -23.08 -5.78 -11.00
C LEU A 311 -22.69 -5.58 -12.48
N ARG A 312 -21.52 -6.09 -12.85
CA ARG A 312 -21.05 -6.15 -14.24
C ARG A 312 -20.67 -7.59 -14.60
N PRO A 313 -21.13 -8.14 -15.74
CA PRO A 313 -20.71 -9.46 -16.18
C PRO A 313 -19.23 -9.45 -16.54
N VAL A 314 -18.56 -10.60 -16.39
CA VAL A 314 -17.16 -10.74 -16.78
C VAL A 314 -16.97 -10.54 -18.29
N ASP A 315 -15.96 -9.76 -18.66
CA ASP A 315 -15.54 -9.55 -20.05
C ASP A 315 -14.03 -9.85 -20.20
N ILE A 316 -13.72 -11.15 -20.31
CA ILE A 316 -12.33 -11.63 -20.33
C ILE A 316 -11.52 -11.04 -21.48
N SER A 317 -12.13 -10.87 -22.67
CA SER A 317 -11.41 -10.34 -23.84
C SER A 317 -10.96 -8.90 -23.60
N TYR A 318 -11.82 -8.06 -23.03
CA TYR A 318 -11.42 -6.71 -22.68
C TYR A 318 -10.36 -6.68 -21.57
N TYR A 319 -10.52 -7.49 -20.53
CA TYR A 319 -9.53 -7.54 -19.44
C TYR A 319 -8.15 -7.99 -19.95
N GLN A 320 -8.11 -8.91 -20.91
CA GLN A 320 -6.87 -9.32 -21.57
C GLN A 320 -6.22 -8.16 -22.33
N GLN A 321 -6.98 -7.42 -23.14
CA GLN A 321 -6.46 -6.24 -23.86
C GLN A 321 -5.88 -5.18 -22.91
N VAL A 322 -6.55 -4.94 -21.77
CA VAL A 322 -6.06 -3.99 -20.76
C VAL A 322 -4.80 -4.53 -20.05
N SER A 323 -4.75 -5.83 -19.76
CA SER A 323 -3.57 -6.49 -19.21
C SER A 323 -2.39 -6.40 -20.16
N GLU A 324 -2.55 -6.75 -21.43
CA GLU A 324 -1.52 -6.68 -22.47
C GLU A 324 -0.93 -5.27 -22.52
N LYS A 325 -1.78 -4.24 -22.51
CA LYS A 325 -1.34 -2.84 -22.46
C LYS A 325 -0.49 -2.56 -21.22
N VAL A 326 -0.86 -3.05 -20.05
CA VAL A 326 -0.07 -2.91 -18.81
C VAL A 326 1.26 -3.64 -18.91
N MET A 327 1.27 -4.88 -19.38
CA MET A 327 2.49 -5.68 -19.53
C MET A 327 3.47 -5.02 -20.51
N SER A 328 3.01 -4.49 -21.64
CA SER A 328 3.85 -3.71 -22.57
C SER A 328 4.44 -2.42 -21.96
N VAL A 329 3.81 -1.85 -20.92
CA VAL A 329 4.45 -0.77 -20.15
C VAL A 329 5.52 -1.34 -19.23
N LEU A 330 5.23 -2.43 -18.52
CA LEU A 330 6.16 -3.05 -17.56
C LEU A 330 7.43 -3.60 -18.22
N GLU A 331 7.33 -4.16 -19.43
CA GLU A 331 8.48 -4.61 -20.23
C GLU A 331 9.53 -3.51 -20.42
N GLN A 332 9.13 -2.24 -20.47
CA GLN A 332 10.05 -1.11 -20.66
C GLN A 332 10.86 -0.78 -19.40
N PHE A 333 10.45 -1.32 -18.24
CA PHE A 333 11.10 -1.11 -16.94
C PHE A 333 11.80 -2.36 -16.40
N ALA A 334 11.55 -3.52 -17.02
CA ALA A 334 12.05 -4.80 -16.53
C ALA A 334 13.33 -5.19 -17.25
N ASP A 335 14.34 -5.64 -16.51
CA ASP A 335 15.45 -6.38 -17.11
C ASP A 335 14.95 -7.75 -17.58
N ILE A 336 14.04 -8.35 -16.81
CA ILE A 336 13.28 -9.56 -17.13
C ILE A 336 11.86 -9.39 -16.59
N LEU A 337 10.84 -9.65 -17.42
CA LEU A 337 9.43 -9.64 -17.02
C LEU A 337 8.88 -11.08 -16.99
N GLU A 338 8.26 -11.46 -15.87
CA GLU A 338 7.45 -12.67 -15.73
C GLU A 338 5.99 -12.24 -15.51
N GLN A 339 5.10 -12.52 -16.45
CA GLN A 339 3.67 -12.37 -16.21
C GLN A 339 3.16 -13.59 -15.42
N ALA A 340 2.80 -13.38 -14.15
CA ALA A 340 2.29 -14.44 -13.27
C ALA A 340 0.78 -14.67 -13.47
N SER A 341 0.04 -13.61 -13.79
CA SER A 341 -1.38 -13.68 -14.13
C SER A 341 -1.84 -12.47 -14.95
N ILE A 342 -3.14 -12.33 -15.20
CA ILE A 342 -3.71 -11.19 -15.93
C ILE A 342 -3.53 -9.84 -15.18
N ASP A 343 -3.35 -9.87 -13.87
CA ASP A 343 -3.24 -8.68 -13.03
C ASP A 343 -1.97 -8.60 -12.18
N GLU A 344 -1.05 -9.56 -12.35
CA GLU A 344 0.18 -9.68 -11.57
C GLU A 344 1.38 -10.02 -12.45
N ALA A 345 2.49 -9.32 -12.21
CA ALA A 345 3.77 -9.60 -12.85
C ALA A 345 4.94 -9.45 -11.86
N PHE A 346 6.00 -10.21 -12.10
CA PHE A 346 7.29 -10.06 -11.45
C PHE A 346 8.30 -9.45 -12.42
N LEU A 347 9.07 -8.48 -11.93
CA LEU A 347 10.13 -7.84 -12.68
C LEU A 347 11.45 -8.10 -11.96
N ASP A 348 12.46 -8.59 -12.69
CA ASP A 348 13.84 -8.39 -12.28
C ASP A 348 14.25 -6.98 -12.71
N CYS A 349 14.62 -6.14 -11.75
CA CYS A 349 15.14 -4.80 -11.96
C CYS A 349 16.53 -4.65 -11.33
N SER A 350 17.27 -5.74 -11.17
CA SER A 350 18.57 -5.74 -10.46
C SER A 350 19.59 -4.81 -11.10
N LYS A 351 19.54 -4.59 -12.42
CA LYS A 351 20.41 -3.63 -13.12
C LYS A 351 19.73 -2.26 -13.16
N SER A 352 18.50 -2.22 -13.65
CA SER A 352 17.78 -0.98 -13.94
C SER A 352 17.44 -0.14 -12.70
N ALA A 353 17.28 -0.78 -11.55
CA ALA A 353 16.87 -0.14 -10.30
C ALA A 353 17.94 -0.21 -9.18
N ALA A 354 19.19 -0.55 -9.50
CA ALA A 354 20.26 -0.77 -8.52
C ALA A 354 20.53 0.43 -7.59
N ALA A 355 20.38 1.65 -8.11
CA ALA A 355 20.67 2.88 -7.38
C ALA A 355 19.56 3.26 -6.39
N ASP A 356 18.31 3.27 -6.84
CA ASP A 356 17.14 3.60 -6.02
C ASP A 356 15.91 2.79 -6.45
N PRO A 357 15.72 1.58 -5.89
CA PRO A 357 14.58 0.74 -6.21
C PRO A 357 13.23 1.38 -5.91
N TYR A 358 13.16 2.23 -4.87
CA TYR A 358 11.92 2.88 -4.46
C TYR A 358 11.49 3.93 -5.49
N GLU A 359 12.41 4.81 -5.88
CA GLU A 359 12.14 5.83 -6.90
C GLU A 359 11.82 5.17 -8.25
N TYR A 360 12.53 4.09 -8.60
CA TYR A 360 12.26 3.34 -9.82
C TYR A 360 10.85 2.75 -9.86
N ALA A 361 10.39 2.12 -8.77
CA ALA A 361 9.01 1.63 -8.68
C ALA A 361 7.97 2.75 -8.62
N ALA A 362 8.29 3.90 -8.02
CA ALA A 362 7.41 5.06 -8.07
C ALA A 362 7.17 5.54 -9.51
N LYS A 363 8.21 5.53 -10.36
CA LYS A 363 8.10 5.82 -11.80
C LYS A 363 7.20 4.81 -12.52
N ILE A 364 7.32 3.52 -12.20
CA ILE A 364 6.42 2.48 -12.74
C ILE A 364 4.96 2.79 -12.39
N LYS A 365 4.65 3.14 -11.13
CA LYS A 365 3.29 3.50 -10.70
C LYS A 365 2.72 4.67 -11.49
N VAL A 366 3.52 5.73 -11.68
CA VAL A 366 3.13 6.91 -12.47
C VAL A 366 2.88 6.52 -13.93
N ALA A 367 3.79 5.77 -14.55
CA ALA A 367 3.66 5.35 -15.94
C ALA A 367 2.41 4.48 -16.18
N ILE A 368 2.11 3.53 -15.29
CA ILE A 368 0.87 2.74 -15.36
C ILE A 368 -0.36 3.63 -15.22
N LYS A 369 -0.34 4.60 -14.28
CA LYS A 369 -1.48 5.49 -14.07
C LYS A 369 -1.74 6.39 -15.28
N GLU A 370 -0.70 6.99 -15.85
CA GLU A 370 -0.81 7.90 -16.99
C GLU A 370 -1.16 7.17 -18.29
N ARG A 371 -0.50 6.04 -18.56
CA ARG A 371 -0.66 5.33 -19.85
C ARG A 371 -1.84 4.37 -19.86
N CYS A 372 -2.18 3.77 -18.72
CA CYS A 372 -3.22 2.75 -18.62
C CYS A 372 -4.43 3.19 -17.80
N GLY A 373 -4.35 4.29 -17.03
CA GLY A 373 -5.42 4.76 -16.16
C GLY A 373 -5.57 3.96 -14.86
N LEU A 374 -4.81 2.86 -14.71
CA LEU A 374 -4.90 1.90 -13.60
C LEU A 374 -3.97 2.25 -12.44
N ARG A 375 -4.23 1.62 -11.30
CA ARG A 375 -3.47 1.78 -10.07
C ARG A 375 -2.87 0.43 -9.68
N VAL A 376 -1.60 0.42 -9.29
CA VAL A 376 -0.89 -0.79 -8.86
C VAL A 376 -0.37 -0.67 -7.43
N SER A 377 -0.20 -1.81 -6.78
CA SER A 377 0.63 -1.93 -5.58
C SER A 377 1.91 -2.67 -5.94
N ILE A 378 3.06 -2.19 -5.45
CA ILE A 378 4.36 -2.77 -5.79
C ILE A 378 5.10 -3.17 -4.51
N GLY A 379 5.58 -4.41 -4.48
CA GLY A 379 6.47 -4.92 -3.46
C GLY A 379 7.86 -5.16 -4.04
N ILE A 380 8.90 -4.63 -3.41
CA ILE A 380 10.29 -4.75 -3.84
C ILE A 380 11.03 -5.59 -2.80
N ALA A 381 11.69 -6.67 -3.20
CA ALA A 381 12.36 -7.58 -2.29
C ALA A 381 13.54 -8.33 -2.96
N PRO A 382 14.36 -9.10 -2.22
CA PRO A 382 15.47 -9.83 -2.82
C PRO A 382 15.05 -11.13 -3.53
N SER A 383 13.80 -11.55 -3.35
CA SER A 383 13.24 -12.75 -3.97
C SER A 383 11.78 -12.57 -4.34
N ARG A 384 11.30 -13.45 -5.24
CA ARG A 384 9.94 -13.46 -5.79
C ARG A 384 8.87 -13.59 -4.71
N SER A 385 9.03 -14.57 -3.82
CA SER A 385 8.07 -14.83 -2.72
C SER A 385 7.93 -13.64 -1.78
N ILE A 386 9.04 -12.98 -1.42
CA ILE A 386 9.00 -11.84 -0.49
C ILE A 386 8.44 -10.61 -1.20
N ALA A 387 8.76 -10.41 -2.47
CA ALA A 387 8.23 -9.30 -3.27
C ALA A 387 6.69 -9.40 -3.36
N LYS A 388 6.17 -10.62 -3.54
CA LYS A 388 4.73 -10.90 -3.50
C LYS A 388 4.10 -10.58 -2.15
N ILE A 389 4.71 -11.01 -1.04
CA ILE A 389 4.21 -10.68 0.31
C ILE A 389 4.22 -9.16 0.54
N ALA A 390 5.27 -8.49 0.08
CA ALA A 390 5.43 -7.05 0.20
C ALA A 390 4.39 -6.26 -0.61
N SER A 391 4.04 -6.71 -1.82
CA SER A 391 3.06 -6.02 -2.68
C SER A 391 1.66 -6.05 -2.05
N ASP A 392 1.32 -7.11 -1.34
CA ASP A 392 0.06 -7.26 -0.60
C ASP A 392 0.01 -6.49 0.74
N PHE A 393 1.15 -6.04 1.27
CA PHE A 393 1.25 -5.50 2.63
C PHE A 393 0.56 -4.14 2.81
N LYS A 394 0.65 -3.26 1.79
CA LYS A 394 0.12 -1.88 1.82
C LYS A 394 -0.98 -1.61 0.78
N LYS A 395 -1.74 -2.63 0.36
CA LYS A 395 -2.85 -2.41 -0.59
C LYS A 395 -3.99 -1.57 0.03
N PRO A 396 -4.68 -0.70 -0.74
CA PRO A 396 -4.43 -0.34 -2.15
C PRO A 396 -3.30 0.68 -2.35
N GLU A 397 -2.82 0.79 -3.59
CA GLU A 397 -1.81 1.76 -4.05
C GLU A 397 -0.50 1.73 -3.25
N GLY A 398 -0.20 0.59 -2.62
CA GLY A 398 0.98 0.42 -1.79
C GLY A 398 2.29 0.48 -2.56
N LEU A 399 3.35 0.89 -1.87
CA LEU A 399 4.73 0.70 -2.30
C LEU A 399 5.52 0.25 -1.06
N MET A 400 6.11 -0.94 -1.13
CA MET A 400 6.81 -1.56 -0.02
C MET A 400 8.18 -2.04 -0.47
N VAL A 401 9.23 -1.71 0.28
CA VAL A 401 10.58 -2.19 0.04
C VAL A 401 10.99 -3.07 1.20
N VAL A 402 11.49 -4.26 0.92
CA VAL A 402 12.10 -5.18 1.88
C VAL A 402 13.56 -5.35 1.48
N ASN A 403 14.46 -4.81 2.29
CA ASN A 403 15.89 -4.97 2.05
C ASN A 403 16.37 -6.35 2.52
N PRO A 404 17.46 -6.90 1.96
CA PRO A 404 17.96 -8.22 2.33
C PRO A 404 18.17 -8.40 3.84
N GLN A 405 18.69 -7.38 4.52
CA GLN A 405 18.93 -7.39 5.96
C GLN A 405 17.66 -7.31 6.82
N ASP A 406 16.53 -6.92 6.23
CA ASP A 406 15.26 -6.71 6.93
C ASP A 406 14.28 -7.87 6.70
N VAL A 407 14.62 -8.84 5.85
CA VAL A 407 13.73 -9.94 5.45
C VAL A 407 13.18 -10.70 6.65
N GLU A 408 14.04 -11.19 7.54
CA GLU A 408 13.62 -11.99 8.69
C GLU A 408 12.68 -11.20 9.61
N LYS A 409 13.03 -9.94 9.92
CA LYS A 409 12.22 -9.05 10.75
C LYS A 409 10.88 -8.71 10.12
N PHE A 410 10.85 -8.52 8.80
CA PHE A 410 9.63 -8.24 8.04
C PHE A 410 8.69 -9.45 8.02
N LEU A 411 9.23 -10.65 7.82
CA LEU A 411 8.46 -11.88 7.70
C LEU A 411 7.95 -12.37 9.06
N ALA A 412 8.80 -12.38 10.09
CA ALA A 412 8.53 -13.01 11.39
C ALA A 412 7.13 -12.76 12.00
N PRO A 413 6.60 -11.51 12.05
CA PRO A 413 5.31 -11.24 12.67
C PRO A 413 4.09 -11.59 11.79
N LEU A 414 4.29 -11.88 10.50
CA LEU A 414 3.19 -12.12 9.57
C LEU A 414 2.58 -13.50 9.78
N GLU A 415 1.28 -13.64 9.52
CA GLU A 415 0.62 -14.94 9.51
C GLU A 415 1.14 -15.82 8.37
N VAL A 416 1.28 -17.13 8.58
CA VAL A 416 1.74 -18.07 7.54
C VAL A 416 0.90 -18.04 6.26
N GLY A 417 -0.39 -17.67 6.36
CA GLY A 417 -1.27 -17.54 5.20
C GLY A 417 -0.92 -16.39 4.26
N ARG A 418 0.06 -15.54 4.60
CA ARG A 418 0.61 -14.52 3.68
C ARG A 418 1.56 -15.11 2.64
N ILE A 419 2.15 -16.28 2.91
CA ILE A 419 3.01 -16.95 1.93
C ILE A 419 2.12 -17.51 0.82
N SER A 420 2.35 -17.04 -0.42
CA SER A 420 1.65 -17.58 -1.60
C SER A 420 1.92 -19.08 -1.72
N GLY A 421 0.86 -19.89 -1.80
CA GLY A 421 0.92 -21.36 -1.72
C GLY A 421 0.45 -21.95 -0.39
N ILE A 422 0.36 -21.16 0.69
CA ILE A 422 -0.21 -21.59 1.97
C ILE A 422 -1.71 -21.23 2.01
N GLY A 423 -2.53 -22.12 1.44
CA GLY A 423 -3.99 -21.99 1.46
C GLY A 423 -4.64 -22.30 2.82
N PRO A 424 -5.98 -22.10 2.96
CA PRO A 424 -6.70 -22.27 4.22
C PRO A 424 -6.51 -23.64 4.89
N LYS A 425 -6.46 -24.72 4.10
CA LYS A 425 -6.24 -26.09 4.60
C LYS A 425 -4.85 -26.27 5.22
N THR A 426 -3.82 -25.78 4.54
CA THR A 426 -2.43 -25.83 5.01
C THR A 426 -2.28 -24.98 6.26
N ARG A 427 -2.82 -23.75 6.26
CA ARG A 427 -2.86 -22.87 7.44
C ARG A 427 -3.52 -23.53 8.64
N GLN A 428 -4.66 -24.19 8.46
CA GLN A 428 -5.33 -24.91 9.55
C GLN A 428 -4.49 -26.08 10.08
N THR A 429 -3.74 -26.75 9.20
CA THR A 429 -2.85 -27.85 9.57
C THR A 429 -1.63 -27.35 10.35
N LEU A 430 -1.02 -26.24 9.92
CA LEU A 430 0.06 -25.56 10.63
C LEU A 430 -0.40 -25.08 12.02
N LYS A 431 -1.60 -24.51 12.11
CA LYS A 431 -2.17 -24.09 13.40
C LYS A 431 -2.33 -25.25 14.38
N LYS A 432 -2.70 -26.45 13.91
CA LYS A 432 -2.80 -27.66 14.76
C LYS A 432 -1.46 -28.13 15.33
N ILE A 433 -0.32 -27.69 14.76
CA ILE A 433 1.02 -27.96 15.28
C ILE A 433 1.65 -26.73 15.94
N GLY A 434 0.85 -25.72 16.28
CA GLY A 434 1.30 -24.52 17.00
C GLY A 434 2.00 -23.47 16.13
N ILE A 435 1.85 -23.54 14.80
CA ILE A 435 2.47 -22.59 13.86
C ILE A 435 1.38 -21.71 13.26
N GLU A 436 1.39 -20.43 13.63
CA GLU A 436 0.49 -19.40 13.13
C GLU A 436 1.23 -18.27 12.41
N THR A 437 2.47 -17.97 12.80
CA THR A 437 3.30 -16.92 12.17
C THR A 437 4.44 -17.48 11.33
N ILE A 438 4.93 -16.68 10.38
CA ILE A 438 6.09 -17.03 9.56
C ILE A 438 7.35 -17.17 10.44
N GLY A 439 7.49 -16.38 11.52
CA GLY A 439 8.60 -16.54 12.46
C GLY A 439 8.58 -17.90 13.16
N GLN A 440 7.41 -18.37 13.60
CA GLN A 440 7.26 -19.72 14.16
C GLN A 440 7.58 -20.81 13.14
N LEU A 441 7.15 -20.62 11.89
CA LEU A 441 7.44 -21.52 10.78
C LEU A 441 8.95 -21.58 10.48
N ALA A 442 9.64 -20.43 10.52
CA ALA A 442 11.07 -20.32 10.29
C ALA A 442 11.90 -21.04 11.36
N THR A 443 11.51 -20.93 12.62
CA THR A 443 12.18 -21.59 13.76
C THR A 443 11.78 -23.06 13.96
N CYS A 444 10.80 -23.55 13.20
CA CYS A 444 10.35 -24.93 13.32
C CYS A 444 11.42 -25.91 12.82
N ASP A 445 11.49 -27.08 13.45
CA ASP A 445 12.29 -28.18 12.96
C ASP A 445 11.81 -28.60 11.56
N VAL A 446 12.67 -28.41 10.57
CA VAL A 446 12.39 -28.70 9.16
C VAL A 446 12.04 -30.17 8.92
N GLN A 447 12.53 -31.10 9.75
CA GLN A 447 12.18 -32.52 9.64
C GLN A 447 10.70 -32.74 9.95
N LYS A 448 10.17 -32.11 11.01
CA LYS A 448 8.74 -32.18 11.35
C LYS A 448 7.85 -31.60 10.25
N LEU A 449 8.31 -30.53 9.60
CA LEU A 449 7.59 -29.95 8.46
C LEU A 449 7.64 -30.89 7.24
N THR A 450 8.79 -31.50 6.98
CA THR A 450 8.98 -32.42 5.86
C THR A 450 8.20 -33.72 6.04
N ASP A 451 8.17 -34.29 7.24
CA ASP A 451 7.38 -35.50 7.56
C ASP A 451 5.89 -35.28 7.31
N ARG A 452 5.40 -34.07 7.59
CA ARG A 452 3.96 -33.76 7.51
C ARG A 452 3.52 -33.23 6.15
N PHE A 453 4.36 -32.47 5.46
CA PHE A 453 4.02 -31.77 4.21
C PHE A 453 4.88 -32.20 3.02
N GLY A 454 5.80 -33.15 3.21
CA GLY A 454 6.76 -33.57 2.18
C GLY A 454 7.64 -32.43 1.71
N ARG A 455 7.90 -32.37 0.40
CA ARG A 455 8.69 -31.31 -0.25
C ARG A 455 8.17 -29.90 0.05
N ASN A 456 6.84 -29.75 0.23
CA ASN A 456 6.24 -28.46 0.55
C ASN A 456 6.63 -27.99 1.95
N GLY A 457 6.92 -28.89 2.88
CA GLY A 457 7.42 -28.55 4.22
C GLY A 457 8.74 -27.82 4.17
N LEU A 458 9.70 -28.38 3.41
CA LEU A 458 11.00 -27.76 3.16
C LEU A 458 10.86 -26.42 2.43
N TRP A 459 10.04 -26.35 1.38
CA TRP A 459 9.82 -25.11 0.64
C TRP A 459 9.23 -24.00 1.53
N MET A 460 8.18 -24.28 2.31
CA MET A 460 7.59 -23.32 3.25
C MET A 460 8.61 -22.81 4.26
N TRP A 461 9.44 -23.71 4.80
CA TRP A 461 10.51 -23.37 5.73
C TRP A 461 11.57 -22.48 5.08
N ARG A 462 11.97 -22.78 3.84
CA ARG A 462 12.92 -21.96 3.07
C ARG A 462 12.39 -20.54 2.85
N VAL A 463 11.15 -20.41 2.37
CA VAL A 463 10.51 -19.09 2.19
C VAL A 463 10.40 -18.33 3.51
N ALA A 464 10.04 -19.01 4.61
CA ALA A 464 9.93 -18.40 5.92
C ALA A 464 11.25 -17.82 6.45
N ASN A 465 12.38 -18.44 6.08
CA ASN A 465 13.73 -17.97 6.38
C ASN A 465 14.29 -17.01 5.31
N GLY A 466 13.48 -16.58 4.34
CA GLY A 466 13.91 -15.69 3.26
C GLY A 466 14.77 -16.35 2.17
N PHE A 467 14.88 -17.67 2.18
CA PHE A 467 15.62 -18.44 1.19
C PHE A 467 14.72 -18.81 0.02
N ASP A 468 14.60 -17.91 -0.94
CA ASP A 468 13.93 -18.16 -2.20
C ASP A 468 14.89 -17.77 -3.34
N ASP A 469 15.33 -18.80 -4.07
CA ASP A 469 16.30 -18.70 -5.16
C ASP A 469 15.64 -18.65 -6.55
N GLU A 470 14.32 -18.79 -6.62
CA GLU A 470 13.55 -18.76 -7.87
C GLU A 470 13.82 -17.43 -8.59
N ALA A 471 14.41 -17.51 -9.78
CA ALA A 471 14.66 -16.35 -10.61
C ALA A 471 13.35 -15.92 -11.27
N VAL A 472 13.19 -14.62 -11.48
CA VAL A 472 12.17 -14.11 -12.40
C VAL A 472 12.56 -14.61 -13.79
N GLN A 473 11.67 -15.32 -14.45
CA GLN A 473 11.90 -15.87 -15.79
C GLN A 473 10.89 -15.28 -16.77
N PRO A 474 11.28 -15.05 -18.05
CA PRO A 474 10.31 -14.76 -19.09
C PRO A 474 9.20 -15.82 -19.07
N THR A 475 7.95 -15.40 -19.20
CA THR A 475 6.82 -16.34 -19.28
C THR A 475 7.04 -17.26 -20.48
N GLU A 476 7.28 -18.55 -20.21
CA GLU A 476 7.27 -19.59 -21.25
C GLU A 476 5.83 -20.02 -21.53
N ASP A 477 5.52 -20.30 -22.80
CA ASP A 477 4.21 -20.79 -23.26
C ASP A 477 3.96 -22.27 -22.85
N HIS A 478 4.11 -22.60 -21.57
CA HIS A 478 3.64 -23.88 -21.03
C HIS A 478 2.12 -23.87 -20.91
N VAL A 479 1.47 -23.87 -22.06
CA VAL A 479 0.02 -23.79 -22.15
C VAL A 479 -0.54 -25.19 -21.90
N SER A 480 -1.41 -25.29 -20.91
CA SER A 480 -2.39 -26.37 -20.83
C SER A 480 -3.76 -25.77 -21.12
N LEU A 481 -4.54 -26.42 -21.97
CA LEU A 481 -5.90 -26.00 -22.23
C LEU A 481 -6.85 -26.93 -21.51
N SER A 482 -7.82 -26.35 -20.82
CA SER A 482 -8.89 -27.11 -20.18
C SER A 482 -10.21 -26.36 -20.23
N THR A 483 -11.30 -27.11 -20.22
CA THR A 483 -12.67 -26.62 -20.07
C THR A 483 -13.43 -27.54 -19.12
N GLU A 484 -14.36 -26.97 -18.36
CA GLU A 484 -15.14 -27.68 -17.34
C GLU A 484 -16.60 -27.22 -17.36
N HIS A 485 -17.53 -28.15 -17.14
CA HIS A 485 -18.96 -27.88 -17.06
C HIS A 485 -19.55 -28.44 -15.76
N THR A 486 -20.23 -27.59 -14.99
CA THR A 486 -20.96 -28.01 -13.78
C THR A 486 -22.37 -28.44 -14.18
N LEU A 487 -22.77 -29.65 -13.82
CA LEU A 487 -24.02 -30.26 -14.26
C LEU A 487 -25.22 -29.68 -13.52
N ASP A 488 -26.32 -29.44 -14.24
CA ASP A 488 -27.60 -29.02 -13.65
C ASP A 488 -28.23 -30.08 -12.74
N LYS A 489 -28.10 -31.35 -13.14
CA LYS A 489 -28.51 -32.51 -12.36
C LYS A 489 -27.32 -33.45 -12.20
N PHE A 490 -26.95 -33.71 -10.96
CA PHE A 490 -25.86 -34.63 -10.66
C PHE A 490 -26.24 -36.05 -11.07
N THR A 491 -25.30 -36.81 -11.61
CA THR A 491 -25.58 -38.12 -12.21
C THR A 491 -24.45 -39.12 -12.01
N CYS A 492 -24.80 -40.40 -11.89
CA CYS A 492 -23.85 -41.52 -12.02
C CYS A 492 -23.92 -42.17 -13.42
N ASP A 493 -24.84 -41.71 -14.27
CA ASP A 493 -25.05 -42.23 -15.62
C ASP A 493 -23.89 -41.84 -16.54
N LYS A 494 -23.16 -42.86 -17.00
CA LYS A 494 -22.01 -42.71 -17.90
C LYS A 494 -22.40 -42.09 -19.23
N ASP A 495 -23.55 -42.46 -19.79
CA ASP A 495 -23.96 -42.00 -21.12
C ASP A 495 -24.25 -40.49 -21.09
N ARG A 496 -24.88 -40.03 -20.01
CA ARG A 496 -25.09 -38.59 -19.80
C ARG A 496 -23.79 -37.83 -19.61
N ILE A 497 -22.83 -38.40 -18.88
CA ILE A 497 -21.50 -37.78 -18.72
C ILE A 497 -20.76 -37.70 -20.04
N LEU A 498 -20.88 -38.74 -20.87
CA LEU A 498 -20.27 -38.79 -22.19
C LEU A 498 -20.83 -37.70 -23.12
N VAL A 499 -22.14 -37.42 -23.07
CA VAL A 499 -22.75 -36.30 -23.80
C VAL A 499 -22.07 -34.97 -23.42
N TYR A 500 -21.95 -34.67 -22.13
CA TYR A 500 -21.28 -33.44 -21.68
C TYR A 500 -19.79 -33.40 -22.07
N LEU A 501 -19.08 -34.53 -22.01
CA LEU A 501 -17.68 -34.57 -22.42
C LEU A 501 -17.52 -34.31 -23.92
N ASN A 502 -18.43 -34.82 -24.76
CA ASN A 502 -18.41 -34.55 -26.20
C ASN A 502 -18.67 -33.08 -26.53
N GLU A 503 -19.55 -32.40 -25.80
CA GLU A 503 -19.72 -30.94 -25.91
C GLU A 503 -18.42 -30.20 -25.58
N LEU A 504 -17.70 -30.63 -24.54
CA LEU A 504 -16.40 -30.07 -24.17
C LEU A 504 -15.30 -30.35 -25.19
N VAL A 505 -15.38 -31.44 -25.97
CA VAL A 505 -14.44 -31.73 -27.06
C VAL A 505 -14.51 -30.63 -28.12
N ASP A 506 -15.72 -30.21 -28.51
CA ASP A 506 -15.89 -29.16 -29.52
C ASP A 506 -15.32 -27.83 -29.04
N GLU A 507 -15.59 -27.48 -27.78
CA GLU A 507 -15.11 -26.25 -27.18
C GLU A 507 -13.57 -26.22 -27.08
N ILE A 508 -12.96 -27.30 -26.55
CA ILE A 508 -11.51 -27.37 -26.38
C ILE A 508 -10.80 -27.42 -27.73
N TYR A 509 -11.35 -28.13 -28.71
CA TYR A 509 -10.78 -28.21 -30.05
C TYR A 509 -10.84 -26.86 -30.76
N GLY A 510 -11.97 -26.16 -30.67
CA GLY A 510 -12.10 -24.81 -31.22
C GLY A 510 -11.13 -23.81 -30.59
N ARG A 511 -10.77 -23.99 -29.30
CA ARG A 511 -9.70 -23.19 -28.65
C ARG A 511 -8.31 -23.59 -29.15
N LEU A 512 -8.04 -24.88 -29.26
CA LEU A 512 -6.76 -25.43 -29.73
C LEU A 512 -6.41 -24.94 -31.15
N VAL A 513 -7.38 -25.00 -32.07
CA VAL A 513 -7.22 -24.52 -33.46
C VAL A 513 -7.00 -23.01 -33.51
N ARG A 514 -7.80 -22.22 -32.76
CA ARG A 514 -7.66 -20.76 -32.74
C ARG A 514 -6.31 -20.29 -32.21
N GLN A 515 -5.73 -21.03 -31.27
CA GLN A 515 -4.43 -20.71 -30.67
C GLN A 515 -3.25 -21.38 -31.39
N GLY A 516 -3.50 -22.22 -32.40
CA GLY A 516 -2.44 -22.82 -33.22
C GLY A 516 -1.56 -23.82 -32.46
N TYR A 517 -2.14 -24.59 -31.53
CA TYR A 517 -1.41 -25.61 -30.77
C TYR A 517 -1.69 -27.03 -31.28
N MET A 518 -0.70 -27.92 -31.16
CA MET A 518 -0.82 -29.37 -31.17
C MET A 518 -0.72 -29.90 -29.75
N PHE A 519 -1.22 -31.10 -29.46
CA PHE A 519 -1.25 -31.68 -28.12
C PHE A 519 -0.77 -33.12 -28.09
N ARG A 520 -0.13 -33.54 -27.00
CA ARG A 520 0.23 -34.95 -26.79
C ARG A 520 -0.71 -35.68 -25.85
N THR A 521 -1.31 -35.00 -24.89
CA THR A 521 -2.03 -35.68 -23.78
C THR A 521 -3.44 -35.16 -23.65
N VAL A 522 -4.39 -36.07 -23.47
CA VAL A 522 -5.81 -35.78 -23.19
C VAL A 522 -6.15 -36.29 -21.81
N GLY A 523 -6.89 -35.49 -21.03
CA GLY A 523 -7.34 -35.88 -19.70
C GLY A 523 -8.81 -35.56 -19.44
N VAL A 524 -9.51 -36.48 -18.81
CA VAL A 524 -10.86 -36.30 -18.28
C VAL A 524 -10.76 -36.05 -16.78
N LYS A 525 -11.54 -35.11 -16.27
CA LYS A 525 -11.67 -34.78 -14.85
C LYS A 525 -13.13 -34.91 -14.44
N LEU A 526 -13.39 -35.61 -13.34
CA LEU A 526 -14.71 -35.67 -12.71
C LEU A 526 -14.60 -35.05 -11.31
N VAL A 527 -15.55 -34.18 -10.98
CA VAL A 527 -15.78 -33.74 -9.60
C VAL A 527 -17.08 -34.36 -9.13
N ARG A 528 -17.04 -34.97 -7.95
CA ARG A 528 -18.15 -35.66 -7.31
C ARG A 528 -18.93 -34.74 -6.37
N VAL A 529 -20.13 -35.14 -5.95
CA VAL A 529 -20.98 -34.35 -5.04
C VAL A 529 -20.33 -34.05 -3.69
N ASP A 530 -19.46 -34.95 -3.21
CA ASP A 530 -18.63 -34.77 -2.02
C ASP A 530 -17.36 -33.94 -2.27
N PHE A 531 -17.24 -33.34 -3.46
CA PHE A 531 -16.10 -32.56 -3.95
C PHE A 531 -14.80 -33.35 -4.12
N THR A 532 -14.84 -34.69 -4.11
CA THR A 532 -13.68 -35.47 -4.54
C THR A 532 -13.41 -35.21 -6.03
N ILE A 533 -12.12 -35.09 -6.38
CA ILE A 533 -11.66 -34.78 -7.73
C ILE A 533 -10.87 -35.99 -8.22
N GLU A 534 -11.31 -36.54 -9.34
CA GLU A 534 -10.62 -37.63 -10.02
C GLU A 534 -10.19 -37.17 -11.41
N THR A 535 -8.96 -37.47 -11.81
CA THR A 535 -8.45 -37.20 -13.16
C THR A 535 -7.90 -38.50 -13.76
N ARG A 536 -8.16 -38.73 -15.04
CA ARG A 536 -7.55 -39.81 -15.84
C ARG A 536 -7.04 -39.19 -17.13
N GLU A 537 -5.83 -39.55 -17.52
CA GLU A 537 -5.19 -39.02 -18.72
C GLU A 537 -4.49 -40.11 -19.52
N THR A 538 -4.27 -39.82 -20.80
CA THR A 538 -3.51 -40.67 -21.70
C THR A 538 -2.72 -39.79 -22.65
N SER A 539 -1.49 -40.20 -22.94
CA SER A 539 -0.59 -39.53 -23.87
C SER A 539 -0.46 -40.34 -25.14
N PHE A 540 -0.50 -39.64 -26.28
CA PHE A 540 -0.16 -40.18 -27.57
C PHE A 540 1.37 -40.26 -27.72
N PRO A 541 1.90 -41.18 -28.54
CA PRO A 541 3.32 -41.20 -28.90
C PRO A 541 3.75 -39.91 -29.60
N ASP A 542 2.95 -39.48 -30.59
CA ASP A 542 3.20 -38.32 -31.43
C ASP A 542 2.21 -37.18 -31.13
N MET A 543 2.58 -35.95 -31.48
CA MET A 543 1.69 -34.80 -31.36
C MET A 543 0.44 -34.97 -32.22
N GLN A 544 -0.68 -34.49 -31.71
CA GLN A 544 -2.00 -34.57 -32.33
C GLN A 544 -2.53 -33.17 -32.59
N ALA A 545 -3.26 -32.99 -33.70
CA ALA A 545 -3.89 -31.72 -34.08
C ALA A 545 -5.38 -31.88 -34.43
N LYS A 546 -5.92 -33.09 -34.32
CA LYS A 546 -7.25 -33.44 -34.83
C LYS A 546 -8.26 -33.58 -33.69
N ARG A 547 -9.50 -33.18 -33.97
CA ARG A 547 -10.63 -33.35 -33.05
C ARG A 547 -10.86 -34.82 -32.71
N GLU A 548 -10.75 -35.67 -33.71
CA GLU A 548 -10.98 -37.11 -33.62
C GLU A 548 -9.99 -37.76 -32.65
N SER A 549 -8.76 -37.26 -32.57
CA SER A 549 -7.76 -37.73 -31.60
C SER A 549 -8.25 -37.50 -30.17
N ILE A 550 -8.86 -36.34 -29.88
CA ILE A 550 -9.46 -36.08 -28.56
C ILE A 550 -10.64 -37.02 -28.32
N SER A 551 -11.60 -37.10 -29.26
CA SER A 551 -12.80 -37.94 -29.12
C SER A 551 -12.47 -39.43 -28.90
N SER A 552 -11.45 -39.94 -29.60
CA SER A 552 -11.08 -41.37 -29.60
C SER A 552 -10.72 -41.94 -28.22
N VAL A 553 -10.30 -41.09 -27.28
CA VAL A 553 -9.83 -41.53 -25.95
C VAL A 553 -10.82 -41.21 -24.84
N ILE A 554 -11.89 -40.45 -25.10
CA ILE A 554 -12.84 -40.00 -24.05
C ILE A 554 -13.51 -41.19 -23.38
N GLU A 555 -14.10 -42.10 -24.15
CA GLU A 555 -14.80 -43.27 -23.60
C GLU A 555 -13.86 -44.18 -22.83
N GLN A 556 -12.65 -44.41 -23.35
CA GLN A 556 -11.64 -45.20 -22.68
C GLN A 556 -11.24 -44.57 -21.33
N LEU A 557 -11.01 -43.24 -21.31
CA LEU A 557 -10.68 -42.51 -20.08
C LEU A 557 -11.84 -42.55 -19.10
N LEU A 558 -13.08 -42.36 -19.57
CA LEU A 558 -14.29 -42.42 -18.76
C LEU A 558 -14.48 -43.82 -18.15
N GLY A 559 -14.13 -44.88 -18.88
CA GLY A 559 -14.14 -46.26 -18.41
C GLY A 559 -13.19 -46.54 -17.23
N ARG A 560 -12.18 -45.68 -17.00
CA ARG A 560 -11.21 -45.81 -15.89
C ARG A 560 -11.70 -45.18 -14.56
N PHE A 561 -12.92 -44.63 -14.52
CA PHE A 561 -13.54 -44.10 -13.31
C PHE A 561 -14.55 -45.12 -12.73
N SER A 562 -14.74 -45.10 -11.40
CA SER A 562 -15.79 -45.91 -10.77
C SER A 562 -17.15 -45.20 -10.86
N PHE A 563 -18.19 -45.98 -11.13
CA PHE A 563 -19.60 -45.57 -11.17
C PHE A 563 -20.49 -46.61 -10.46
N ASP A 564 -19.92 -47.38 -9.56
CA ASP A 564 -20.68 -48.32 -8.73
C ASP A 564 -21.61 -47.57 -7.75
N ASP A 565 -22.50 -48.30 -7.08
CA ASP A 565 -23.46 -47.73 -6.13
C ASP A 565 -22.80 -47.02 -4.92
N ARG A 566 -21.49 -47.19 -4.73
CA ARG A 566 -20.71 -46.53 -3.67
C ARG A 566 -20.07 -45.24 -4.15
N ALA A 567 -19.89 -45.05 -5.46
CA ALA A 567 -19.33 -43.86 -6.02
C ALA A 567 -20.34 -42.70 -5.93
N PRO A 568 -19.96 -41.54 -5.36
CA PRO A 568 -20.85 -40.40 -5.35
C PRO A 568 -21.17 -39.93 -6.79
N ALA A 569 -22.32 -39.30 -6.97
CA ALA A 569 -22.71 -38.74 -8.26
C ALA A 569 -21.71 -37.69 -8.76
N VAL A 570 -21.55 -37.60 -10.08
CA VAL A 570 -20.78 -36.55 -10.74
C VAL A 570 -21.58 -35.26 -10.73
N ARG A 571 -20.93 -34.17 -10.32
CA ARG A 571 -21.48 -32.82 -10.33
C ARG A 571 -20.84 -31.90 -11.37
N LYS A 572 -19.65 -32.25 -11.84
CA LYS A 572 -18.90 -31.46 -12.82
C LYS A 572 -18.00 -32.38 -13.61
N VAL A 573 -17.94 -32.14 -14.91
CA VAL A 573 -17.05 -32.82 -15.84
C VAL A 573 -16.04 -31.81 -16.38
N GLY A 574 -14.86 -32.27 -16.74
CA GLY A 574 -13.82 -31.45 -17.33
C GLY A 574 -12.98 -32.22 -18.33
N LEU A 575 -12.51 -31.51 -19.33
CA LEU A 575 -11.61 -32.01 -20.36
C LEU A 575 -10.37 -31.12 -20.40
N LYS A 576 -9.19 -31.73 -20.50
CA LYS A 576 -7.92 -31.03 -20.65
C LYS A 576 -7.09 -31.63 -21.78
N VAL A 577 -6.33 -30.78 -22.45
CA VAL A 577 -5.22 -31.14 -23.33
C VAL A 577 -3.94 -30.47 -22.81
N ILE A 578 -2.88 -31.25 -22.69
CA ILE A 578 -1.59 -30.82 -22.13
C ILE A 578 -0.42 -31.33 -22.98
N ASN A 579 0.78 -30.87 -22.66
CA ASN A 579 1.98 -31.05 -23.50
C ASN A 579 1.72 -30.47 -24.89
N LEU A 580 1.42 -29.18 -24.91
CA LEU A 580 1.14 -28.45 -26.13
C LEU A 580 2.44 -27.97 -26.78
N ILE A 581 2.46 -27.90 -28.10
CA ILE A 581 3.50 -27.25 -28.89
C ILE A 581 2.82 -26.38 -29.94
N SER A 582 3.35 -25.19 -30.22
CA SER A 582 2.78 -24.40 -31.31
C SER A 582 3.06 -25.09 -32.65
N VAL A 583 2.13 -25.02 -33.60
CA VAL A 583 2.31 -25.60 -34.93
C VAL A 583 3.56 -25.02 -35.62
N GLN A 584 3.88 -23.75 -35.36
CA GLN A 584 5.07 -23.08 -35.91
C GLN A 584 6.39 -23.60 -35.33
N GLU A 585 6.43 -23.89 -34.02
CA GLU A 585 7.61 -24.50 -33.38
C GLU A 585 7.84 -25.93 -33.87
N GLU A 586 6.78 -26.72 -34.04
CA GLU A 586 6.91 -28.10 -34.54
C GLU A 586 7.43 -28.12 -35.99
N GLU A 587 6.91 -27.24 -36.86
CA GLU A 587 7.46 -27.06 -38.22
C GLU A 587 8.93 -26.62 -38.23
N SER A 588 9.33 -25.81 -37.26
CA SER A 588 10.72 -25.33 -37.11
C SER A 588 11.66 -26.42 -36.58
N GLN A 589 11.20 -27.24 -35.64
CA GLN A 589 11.93 -28.40 -35.13
C GLN A 589 12.09 -29.50 -36.19
N ILE A 590 11.05 -29.73 -37.01
CA ILE A 590 11.12 -30.65 -38.15
C ILE A 590 12.13 -30.16 -39.19
N LYS A 591 12.20 -28.84 -39.46
CA LYS A 591 13.23 -28.26 -40.35
C LYS A 591 14.65 -28.30 -39.78
N MET A 592 14.81 -28.34 -38.45
CA MET A 592 16.12 -28.42 -37.77
C MET A 592 16.65 -29.85 -37.64
N GLN A 593 15.81 -30.88 -37.74
CA GLN A 593 16.27 -32.27 -37.73
C GLN A 593 17.03 -32.58 -39.02
N LYS A 594 18.36 -32.46 -38.96
CA LYS A 594 19.26 -32.98 -40.00
C LYS A 594 19.01 -34.48 -40.19
N THR A 595 18.71 -34.87 -41.42
CA THR A 595 18.59 -36.26 -41.81
C THR A 595 19.96 -36.95 -41.77
N ILE A 596 19.99 -38.29 -41.73
CA ILE A 596 21.25 -39.04 -41.90
C ILE A 596 21.98 -38.64 -43.20
N LEU A 597 21.25 -38.29 -44.26
CA LEU A 597 21.85 -37.77 -45.49
C LEU A 597 22.58 -36.44 -45.27
N ASP A 598 22.03 -35.55 -44.44
CA ASP A 598 22.68 -34.26 -44.13
C ASP A 598 24.01 -34.47 -43.39
N TYR A 599 24.09 -35.44 -42.47
CA TYR A 599 25.34 -35.78 -41.79
C TYR A 599 26.36 -36.48 -42.70
N VAL A 600 25.91 -37.30 -43.66
CA VAL A 600 26.81 -38.00 -44.61
C VAL A 600 27.34 -37.05 -45.70
N SER A 601 26.66 -35.92 -45.95
CA SER A 601 27.07 -34.90 -46.90
C SER A 601 27.94 -33.77 -46.32
N MET A 602 28.23 -33.77 -45.01
CA MET A 602 29.10 -32.76 -44.40
C MET A 602 30.58 -33.05 -44.72
N PRO A 603 31.35 -32.06 -45.20
CA PRO A 603 32.79 -32.25 -45.45
C PRO A 603 33.51 -32.57 -44.13
N LEU A 604 34.48 -33.48 -44.20
CA LEU A 604 35.29 -33.98 -43.07
C LEU A 604 36.05 -32.89 -42.28
N SER A 605 36.01 -31.62 -42.72
CA SER A 605 36.58 -30.49 -41.99
C SER A 605 35.70 -29.95 -40.87
N ASP A 606 34.41 -30.32 -40.83
CA ASP A 606 33.42 -29.80 -39.87
C ASP A 606 32.88 -30.88 -38.88
N ILE A 607 33.58 -32.03 -38.78
CA ILE A 607 33.45 -33.03 -37.70
C ILE A 607 34.63 -32.82 -36.76
#